data_AF-A0A371PR42-F1
#
_entry.id   AF-A0A371PR42-F1
#
_cell.length_a   1.000
_cell.length_b   1.000
_cell.length_c   1.000
_cell.angle_alpha   90.00
_cell.angle_beta   90.00
_cell.angle_gamma   90.00
#
_symmetry.space_group_name_H-M   'P 1'
#
loop_
_entity.id
_entity.type
_entity.pdbx_description
1 polymer ?
#
loop_
_entity_poly.entity_id
_entity_poly.type
_entity_poly.pdbx_seq_one_letter_code
_entity_poly.pdbx_strand_id
1 'polypeptide(L)' 'MVVIDVTAADEATATQAAAALGGLWLSTGPSAPWRTPGEPGVTVRAYADLRCAPLAAGDFDPASG' A
#
# COMPACT_ATOMS: atom_id res chain seq x y z
N MET A 1 -10.90 9.79 -3.15
CA MET A 1 -9.95 8.88 -2.49
C MET A 1 -10.59 7.51 -2.35
N VAL A 2 -9.90 6.50 -2.86
CA VAL A 2 -10.26 5.08 -2.73
C VAL A 2 -9.34 4.47 -1.69
N VAL A 3 -9.89 3.49 -0.97
CA VAL A 3 -9.20 2.70 0.04
C VAL A 3 -9.05 1.27 -0.49
N ILE A 4 -7.83 0.74 -0.45
CA ILE A 4 -7.52 -0.62 -0.90
C ILE A 4 -6.89 -1.35 0.27
N ASP A 5 -7.57 -2.39 0.75
CA ASP A 5 -7.01 -3.29 1.76
C ASP A 5 -6.19 -4.37 1.05
N VAL A 6 -4.91 -4.48 1.42
CA VAL A 6 -3.95 -5.43 0.88
C VAL A 6 -3.63 -6.44 1.96
N THR A 7 -4.05 -7.69 1.77
CA THR A 7 -3.74 -8.80 2.68
C THR A 7 -2.63 -9.67 2.08
N ALA A 8 -1.59 -9.94 2.85
CA ALA A 8 -0.50 -10.83 2.48
C ALA A 8 -0.14 -11.79 3.62
N ALA A 9 0.70 -12.79 3.33
CA ALA A 9 1.11 -13.79 4.32
C ALA A 9 1.93 -13.18 5.47
N ASP A 10 2.72 -12.15 5.19
CA ASP A 10 3.58 -11.45 6.13
C ASP A 10 3.46 -9.93 5.99
N GLU A 11 3.91 -9.23 7.02
CA GLU A 11 3.80 -7.78 7.15
C GLU A 11 4.64 -7.02 6.12
N ALA A 12 5.83 -7.55 5.76
CA ALA A 12 6.72 -6.89 4.81
C ALA A 12 6.09 -6.88 3.42
N THR A 13 5.57 -8.03 2.97
CA THR A 13 4.87 -8.14 1.69
C THR A 13 3.63 -7.24 1.62
N ALA A 14 2.80 -7.22 2.67
CA ALA A 14 1.61 -6.37 2.70
C ALA A 14 1.97 -4.88 2.64
N THR A 15 3.01 -4.47 3.38
CA THR A 15 3.47 -3.08 3.43
C THR A 15 4.08 -2.63 2.11
N GLN A 16 4.96 -3.45 1.51
CA GLN A 16 5.58 -3.13 0.22
C GLN A 16 4.55 -3.00 -0.91
N ALA A 17 3.59 -3.92 -0.96
CA ALA A 17 2.51 -3.86 -1.95
C ALA A 17 1.62 -2.62 -1.74
N ALA A 18 1.24 -2.31 -0.50
CA ALA A 18 0.46 -1.11 -0.20
C ALA A 18 1.21 0.19 -0.50
N ALA A 19 2.53 0.23 -0.25
CA ALA A 19 3.39 1.36 -0.59
C ALA A 19 3.53 1.53 -2.10
N ALA A 20 3.74 0.45 -2.86
CA ALA A 20 3.82 0.51 -4.32
C ALA A 20 2.51 1.01 -4.94
N LEU A 21 1.36 0.51 -4.47
CA LEU A 21 0.05 0.99 -4.90
C LEU A 21 -0.19 2.45 -4.49
N GLY A 22 0.18 2.82 -3.28
CA GLY A 22 0.07 4.19 -2.77
C GLY A 22 0.98 5.17 -3.50
N GLY A 23 2.16 4.75 -3.97
CA GLY A 23 3.13 5.55 -4.71
C GLY A 23 2.71 5.87 -6.15
N LEU A 24 1.69 5.18 -6.68
CA LEU A 24 1.11 5.52 -7.98
C LEU A 24 0.25 6.80 -7.90
N TRP A 25 -0.15 7.26 -6.72
CA TRP A 25 -0.93 8.49 -6.54
C TRP A 25 -0.34 9.35 -5.41
N LEU A 26 -0.80 10.60 -5.28
CA LEU A 26 -0.39 11.48 -4.19
C LEU A 26 -1.01 10.99 -2.87
N SER A 27 -0.41 9.98 -2.24
CA SER A 27 -0.86 9.39 -0.98
C SER A 27 0.06 9.72 0.19
N THR A 28 -0.46 9.64 1.41
CA THR A 28 0.31 9.83 2.65
C THR A 28 1.11 8.59 3.08
N GLY A 29 1.20 7.57 2.22
CA GLY A 29 1.77 6.26 2.54
C GLY A 29 0.76 5.27 3.15
N PRO A 30 1.18 4.01 3.34
CA PRO A 30 0.32 2.94 3.86
C PRO A 30 -0.05 3.15 5.34
N SER A 31 -1.14 2.53 5.80
CA SER A 31 -1.45 2.46 7.23
C SER A 31 -0.49 1.55 7.99
N ALA A 32 -0.57 1.57 9.32
CA ALA A 32 -0.02 0.48 10.12
C ALA A 32 -0.72 -0.86 9.75
N PRO A 33 0.03 -1.97 9.76
CA PRO A 33 -0.51 -3.31 9.53
C PRO A 33 -1.41 -3.76 10.68
N TRP A 34 -2.41 -4.60 10.35
CA TRP A 34 -3.23 -5.28 11.35
C TRP A 34 -3.55 -6.71 10.93
N ARG A 35 -4.01 -7.52 11.89
CA ARG A 35 -4.50 -8.89 11.64
C ARG A 35 -5.97 -8.99 12.04
N THR A 36 -6.78 -9.62 11.20
CA THR A 36 -8.16 -9.97 11.53
C THR A 36 -8.18 -11.34 12.22
N PRO A 37 -8.75 -11.48 13.42
CA PRO A 37 -8.87 -12.79 14.08
C PRO A 37 -9.62 -13.79 13.20
N GLY A 38 -9.03 -14.98 13.01
CA GLY A 38 -9.62 -16.04 12.19
C GLY A 38 -9.32 -15.94 10.69
N GLU A 39 -8.70 -14.86 10.22
CA GLU A 39 -8.24 -14.75 8.84
C GLU A 39 -6.73 -14.99 8.75
N PRO A 40 -6.26 -15.69 7.71
CA PRO A 40 -4.84 -15.82 7.46
C PRO A 40 -4.26 -14.51 6.93
N GLY A 41 -3.10 -14.11 7.46
CA GLY A 41 -2.29 -13.02 6.93
C GLY A 41 -2.27 -11.75 7.77
N VAL A 42 -1.74 -10.69 7.16
CA VAL A 42 -1.63 -9.32 7.65
C VAL A 42 -2.22 -8.41 6.59
N THR A 43 -3.04 -7.46 7.01
CA THR A 43 -3.65 -6.47 6.14
C THR A 43 -3.02 -5.10 6.36
N VAL A 44 -2.74 -4.40 5.26
CA VAL A 44 -2.29 -3.00 5.24
C VAL A 44 -3.20 -2.23 4.28
N ARG A 45 -3.47 -0.96 4.60
CA ARG A 45 -4.32 -0.11 3.78
C ARG A 45 -3.49 0.82 2.90
N ALA A 46 -3.78 0.82 1.61
CA ALA A 46 -3.31 1.81 0.66
C ALA A 46 -4.42 2.84 0.35
N TYR A 47 -4.01 4.06 0.04
CA TYR A 47 -4.90 5.17 -0.30
C TYR A 47 -4.55 5.69 -1.68
N ALA A 48 -5.55 5.81 -2.55
CA ALA A 48 -5.36 6.31 -3.91
C ALA A 48 -6.32 7.48 -4.17
N ASP A 49 -5.78 8.66 -4.51
CA ASP A 49 -6.61 9.75 -5.01
C ASP A 49 -6.69 9.73 -6.54
N LEU A 50 -7.66 8.97 -7.04
CA LEU A 50 -7.92 8.79 -8.48
C LEU A 50 -8.38 10.08 -9.20
N ARG A 51 -8.58 11.18 -8.47
CA ARG A 51 -8.82 12.51 -9.07
C ARG A 51 -7.54 13.13 -9.63
N CYS A 52 -6.38 12.62 -9.20
CA CYS A 52 -5.07 12.99 -9.72
C CYS A 52 -4.60 11.92 -10.72
N ALA A 53 -3.90 12.35 -11.78
CA ALA A 53 -3.23 11.41 -12.67
C ALA A 53 -2.19 10.57 -11.87
N PRO A 54 -1.98 9.30 -12.24
CA PRO A 54 -0.95 8.51 -11.59
C PRO A 54 0.43 9.16 -11.76
N LEU A 55 1.25 9.12 -10.72
CA LEU A 55 2.66 9.48 -10.82
C LEU A 55 3.31 8.53 -11.83
N ALA A 56 4.00 9.08 -12.83
CA ALA A 56 4.68 8.25 -13.82
C ALA A 56 5.69 7.33 -13.11
N ALA A 57 5.74 6.05 -13.50
CA ALA A 57 6.49 4.98 -12.84
C ALA A 57 8.03 5.08 -12.97
N GLY A 58 8.60 6.28 -12.80
CA GLY A 58 10.04 6.55 -12.88
C GLY A 58 10.70 6.94 -11.56
N ASP A 59 9.97 7.03 -10.45
CA ASP A 59 10.47 7.60 -9.18
C ASP A 59 10.30 6.67 -7.96
N PHE A 60 9.78 5.45 -8.14
CA PHE A 60 9.64 4.48 -7.05
C PHE A 60 10.81 3.49 -7.06
N ASP A 61 11.87 3.79 -6.30
CA ASP A 61 12.92 2.83 -5.93
C ASP A 61 12.67 2.28 -4.51
N PRO A 62 12.20 1.03 -4.37
CA PRO A 62 11.93 0.43 -3.06
C PRO A 62 13.19 -0.07 -2.33
N ALA A 63 14.40 0.05 -2.89
CA ALA A 63 15.66 -0.40 -2.27
C ALA A 63 16.42 0.72 -1.52
N SER A 64 15.89 1.94 -1.49
CA SER A 64 16.47 3.09 -0.80
C SER A 64 15.77 3.33 0.55
N GLY A 65 16.02 2.50 1.57
CA GLY A 65 15.46 2.66 2.92
C GLY A 65 16.01 1.68 3.95
#